data_AF-A0A7V1M2D3-F1
#
_entry.id   AF-A0A7V1M2D3-F1
#
_cell.length_a   1.000
_cell.length_b   1.000
_cell.length_c   1.000
_cell.angle_alpha   90.00
_cell.angle_beta   90.00
_cell.angle_gamma   90.00
#
_symmetry.space_group_name_H-M   'P 1'
#
loop_
_entity.id
_entity.type
_entity.pdbx_description
1 polymer ?
#
loop_
_entity_poly.entity_id
_entity_poly.type
_entity_poly.pdbx_seq_one_letter_code
_entity_poly.pdbx_strand_id
1 'polypeptide(L)'
;MSISGVELVWVIVGGVAFVAGLILLAASKRMVGGPGVRVPVVGVVGDVTVLTLALVLVILGYHTVAYGGPADWVGFRVRPDLGWLVYVGGVAALGGALIAERLERREDGN
;
A
#
# COMPACT_ATOMS: atom_id res chain seq x y z
N MET A 1 14.13 -25.94 7.54
CA MET A 1 12.79 -25.80 6.93
C MET A 1 13.01 -25.36 5.49
N SER A 2 12.57 -26.13 4.49
CA SER A 2 12.70 -25.77 3.07
C SER A 2 11.51 -24.90 2.66
N ILE A 3 11.77 -23.71 2.10
CA ILE A 3 10.76 -22.83 1.53
C ILE A 3 10.32 -23.39 0.17
N SER A 4 9.02 -23.57 -0.03
CA SER A 4 8.45 -23.95 -1.32
C SER A 4 8.56 -22.80 -2.33
N GLY A 5 8.56 -23.11 -3.63
CA GLY A 5 8.61 -22.07 -4.67
C GLY A 5 7.46 -21.06 -4.59
N VAL A 6 6.27 -21.48 -4.13
CA VAL A 6 5.10 -20.60 -3.99
C VAL A 6 5.27 -19.63 -2.82
N GLU A 7 5.74 -20.12 -1.67
CA GLU A 7 6.05 -19.27 -0.50
C GLU A 7 7.10 -18.22 -0.87
N LEU A 8 8.13 -18.61 -1.62
CA LEU A 8 9.16 -17.69 -2.09
C LEU A 8 8.58 -16.56 -2.96
N VAL A 9 7.64 -16.88 -3.86
CA VAL A 9 6.98 -15.86 -4.69
C VAL A 9 6.21 -14.86 -3.84
N TRP A 10 5.43 -15.31 -2.86
CA TRP A 10 4.67 -14.41 -1.98
C TRP A 10 5.58 -13.53 -1.13
N VAL A 11 6.67 -14.09 -0.60
CA VAL A 11 7.68 -13.34 0.15
C VAL A 11 8.32 -12.26 -0.72
N ILE A 12 8.68 -12.58 -1.97
CA ILE A 12 9.26 -11.61 -2.89
C ILE A 12 8.25 -10.51 -3.24
N VAL A 13 7.02 -10.88 -3.60
CA VAL A 13 5.96 -9.92 -3.96
C VAL A 13 5.66 -8.99 -2.78
N GLY A 14 5.44 -9.55 -1.60
CA GLY A 14 5.18 -8.79 -0.38
C GLY A 14 6.36 -7.91 0.02
N GLY A 15 7.58 -8.43 -0.08
CA GLY A 15 8.81 -7.70 0.23
C GLY A 15 9.03 -6.52 -0.72
N VAL A 16 8.85 -6.71 -2.03
CA VAL A 16 8.93 -5.64 -3.03
C VAL A 16 7.88 -4.57 -2.76
N ALA A 17 6.63 -4.96 -2.50
CA ALA A 17 5.55 -4.02 -2.16
C ALA A 17 5.86 -3.23 -0.89
N PHE A 18 6.38 -3.88 0.15
CA PHE A 18 6.77 -3.25 1.41
C PHE A 18 7.88 -2.22 1.21
N VAL A 19 8.96 -2.60 0.50
CA VAL A 19 10.07 -1.69 0.19
C VAL A 19 9.61 -0.52 -0.68
N ALA A 20 8.80 -0.78 -1.70
CA ALA A 20 8.21 0.28 -2.53
C ALA A 20 7.36 1.24 -1.69
N GLY A 21 6.55 0.72 -0.76
CA GLY A 21 5.76 1.51 0.17
C GLY A 21 6.63 2.38 1.09
N LEU A 22 7.73 1.85 1.63
CA LEU A 22 8.67 2.62 2.44
C LEU A 22 9.39 3.72 1.65
N ILE A 23 9.81 3.43 0.42
CA ILE A 23 10.40 4.42 -0.48
C ILE A 23 9.39 5.53 -0.76
N LEU A 24 8.14 5.16 -1.05
CA LEU A 24 7.07 6.12 -1.32
C LEU A 24 6.73 6.94 -0.07
N LEU A 25 6.73 6.33 1.13
CA LEU A 25 6.50 7.02 2.40
C LEU A 25 7.62 8.02 2.73
N ALA A 26 8.87 7.66 2.41
CA ALA A 26 9.99 8.58 2.56
C ALA A 26 9.91 9.73 1.54
N ALA A 27 9.44 9.46 0.33
CA ALA A 27 9.22 10.47 -0.71
C ALA A 27 8.04 11.39 -0.38
N SER A 28 6.94 10.87 0.19
CA SER A 28 5.74 11.66 0.48
C SER A 28 6.01 12.76 1.51
N LYS A 29 6.89 12.52 2.48
CA LYS A 29 7.36 13.55 3.42
C LYS A 29 8.00 14.76 2.74
N ARG A 30 8.58 14.59 1.55
CA ARG A 30 9.18 15.67 0.75
C ARG A 30 8.17 16.35 -0.17
N MET A 31 6.98 15.77 -0.33
CA MET A 31 5.93 16.23 -1.24
C MET A 31 4.86 17.07 -0.53
N VAL A 32 4.95 17.24 0.79
CA VAL A 32 4.04 18.10 1.57
C VAL A 32 4.06 19.51 0.98
N GLY A 33 2.93 19.96 0.43
CA GLY A 33 2.79 21.26 -0.26
C GLY A 33 3.39 21.35 -1.67
N GLY A 34 3.79 20.22 -2.28
CA GLY A 34 4.34 20.15 -3.64
C GLY A 34 3.30 19.84 -4.74
N PRO A 35 3.69 19.92 -6.03
CA PRO A 35 2.77 19.81 -7.18
C PRO A 35 2.16 18.42 -7.49
N GLY A 36 2.10 17.51 -6.51
CA GLY A 36 1.58 16.15 -6.69
C GLY A 36 2.46 15.23 -7.55
N VAL A 37 2.11 13.94 -7.59
CA VAL A 37 2.83 12.90 -8.37
C VAL A 37 1.97 12.44 -9.54
N ARG A 38 2.57 12.33 -10.73
CA ARG A 38 1.85 11.79 -11.90
C ARG A 38 1.88 10.26 -11.88
N VAL A 39 0.73 9.66 -11.64
CA VAL A 39 0.54 8.20 -11.72
C VAL A 39 -0.11 7.86 -13.07
N PRO A 40 0.45 6.89 -13.83
CA PRO A 40 -0.17 6.40 -15.05
C PRO A 40 -1.61 5.94 -14.77
N VAL A 41 -2.55 6.22 -15.68
CA VAL A 41 -3.99 5.89 -15.57
C VAL A 41 -4.79 6.76 -14.59
N VAL A 42 -4.23 7.13 -13.44
CA VAL A 42 -4.94 7.90 -12.40
C VAL A 42 -4.83 9.42 -12.62
N GLY A 43 -3.71 9.88 -13.17
CA GLY A 43 -3.41 11.31 -13.33
C GLY A 43 -2.47 11.82 -12.25
N VAL A 44 -2.47 13.14 -12.01
CA VAL A 44 -1.73 13.72 -10.88
C VAL A 44 -2.47 13.34 -9.61
N VAL A 45 -1.77 12.86 -8.58
CA VAL A 45 -2.29 12.56 -7.24
C VAL A 45 -1.57 13.41 -6.20
N GLY A 46 -2.33 13.88 -5.21
CA GLY A 46 -1.90 14.76 -4.14
C GLY A 46 -1.07 14.04 -3.08
N ASP A 47 -0.51 14.82 -2.16
CA ASP A 47 0.32 14.33 -1.06
C ASP A 47 -0.42 13.35 -0.14
N VAL A 48 -1.69 13.61 0.18
CA VAL A 48 -2.55 12.73 0.98
C VAL A 48 -2.73 11.38 0.29
N THR A 49 -3.07 11.36 -1.00
CA THR A 49 -3.25 10.11 -1.75
C THR A 49 -1.95 9.33 -1.88
N VAL A 50 -0.81 10.01 -2.08
CA VAL A 50 0.51 9.38 -2.10
C VAL A 50 0.86 8.78 -0.73
N LEU A 51 0.53 9.47 0.36
CA LEU A 51 0.70 8.97 1.72
C LEU A 51 -0.17 7.73 1.96
N THR A 52 -1.45 7.77 1.59
CA THR A 52 -2.34 6.61 1.69
C THR A 52 -1.82 5.43 0.88
N LEU A 53 -1.36 5.67 -0.35
CA LEU A 53 -0.78 4.62 -1.19
C LEU A 53 0.47 4.01 -0.56
N ALA A 54 1.34 4.83 0.01
CA ALA A 54 2.54 4.38 0.69
C ALA A 54 2.18 3.48 1.90
N LEU A 55 1.24 3.93 2.75
CA LEU A 55 0.79 3.16 3.91
C LEU A 55 0.12 1.85 3.51
N VAL A 56 -0.73 1.86 2.48
CA VAL A 56 -1.37 0.66 1.96
C VAL A 56 -0.34 -0.34 1.44
N LEU A 57 0.66 0.11 0.66
CA LEU A 57 1.74 -0.76 0.18
C LEU A 57 2.56 -1.37 1.33
N VAL A 58 2.87 -0.60 2.35
CA VAL A 58 3.58 -1.09 3.55
C VAL A 58 2.74 -2.14 4.26
N ILE A 59 1.46 -1.86 4.53
CA ILE A 59 0.57 -2.77 5.27
C ILE A 59 0.34 -4.05 4.47
N LEU A 60 0.02 -3.95 3.18
CA LEU A 60 -0.23 -5.10 2.30
C LEU A 60 1.04 -5.91 2.07
N GLY A 61 2.18 -5.25 1.86
CA GLY A 61 3.47 -5.91 1.69
C GLY A 61 3.84 -6.72 2.93
N TYR A 62 3.73 -6.11 4.11
CA TYR A 62 3.95 -6.79 5.39
C TYR A 62 3.05 -8.02 5.56
N HIS A 63 1.74 -7.87 5.36
CA HIS A 63 0.80 -8.97 5.55
C HIS A 63 0.97 -10.07 4.49
N THR A 64 1.34 -9.72 3.26
CA THR A 64 1.63 -10.71 2.21
C THR A 64 2.87 -11.54 2.56
N VAL A 65 3.92 -10.92 3.11
CA VAL A 65 5.08 -11.66 3.66
C VAL A 65 4.67 -12.49 4.88
N ALA A 66 3.84 -11.95 5.78
CA ALA A 66 3.40 -12.65 6.99
C ALA A 66 2.54 -13.89 6.70
N TYR A 67 1.79 -13.89 5.60
CA TYR A 67 0.97 -15.03 5.18
C TYR A 67 1.72 -16.01 4.28
N GLY A 68 2.66 -15.54 3.45
CA GLY A 68 3.44 -16.39 2.54
C GLY A 68 4.73 -16.94 3.13
N GLY A 69 5.24 -16.35 4.22
CA GLY A 69 6.50 -16.70 4.85
C GLY A 69 6.36 -17.68 6.03
N PRO A 70 7.48 -18.20 6.54
CA PRO A 70 7.51 -19.00 7.75
C PRO A 70 6.86 -18.30 8.94
N ALA A 71 6.07 -19.04 9.73
CA ALA A 71 5.25 -18.50 10.81
C ALA A 71 6.06 -17.81 11.93
N ASP A 72 7.35 -18.10 12.01
CA ASP A 72 8.33 -17.58 12.97
C ASP A 72 9.00 -16.28 12.53
N TRP A 73 8.86 -15.84 11.28
CA TRP A 73 9.51 -14.62 10.78
C TRP A 73 8.83 -13.33 11.25
N VAL A 74 7.53 -13.38 11.55
CA VAL A 74 6.73 -12.18 11.74
C VAL A 74 5.97 -12.26 13.07
N GLY A 75 6.27 -11.34 13.98
CA GLY A 75 5.70 -11.34 15.34
C GLY A 75 4.22 -10.97 15.42
N PHE A 76 3.68 -10.30 14.40
CA PHE A 76 2.27 -9.89 14.36
C PHE A 76 1.63 -10.29 13.04
N ARG A 77 0.52 -11.03 13.11
CA ARG A 77 -0.29 -11.38 11.95
C ARG A 77 -1.76 -11.32 12.33
N VAL A 78 -2.57 -10.70 11.47
CA VAL A 78 -4.02 -10.83 11.56
C VAL A 78 -4.38 -12.31 11.38
N ARG A 79 -5.37 -12.79 12.13
CA ARG A 79 -5.80 -14.20 12.05
C ARG A 79 -6.06 -14.59 10.57
N PRO A 80 -5.63 -15.76 10.10
CA PRO A 80 -5.71 -16.12 8.68
C PRO A 80 -7.12 -16.04 8.08
N ASP A 81 -8.15 -16.36 8.88
CA ASP A 81 -9.57 -16.25 8.53
C ASP A 81 -10.04 -14.81 8.26
N LEU A 82 -9.30 -13.83 8.79
CA LEU A 82 -9.57 -12.40 8.63
C LEU A 82 -8.58 -11.71 7.69
N GLY A 83 -7.59 -12.42 7.14
CA GLY A 83 -6.54 -11.83 6.30
C GLY A 83 -7.08 -11.13 5.04
N TRP A 84 -8.19 -11.63 4.49
CA TRP A 84 -8.88 -11.01 3.35
C TRP A 84 -9.36 -9.58 3.65
N LEU A 85 -9.68 -9.25 4.91
CA LEU A 85 -10.09 -7.90 5.32
C LEU A 85 -8.97 -6.89 5.13
N VAL A 86 -7.70 -7.30 5.27
CA VAL A 86 -6.56 -6.41 5.06
C VAL A 86 -6.49 -5.98 3.58
N TYR A 87 -6.70 -6.93 2.66
CA TYR A 87 -6.72 -6.65 1.22
C TYR A 87 -7.93 -5.81 0.81
N VAL A 88 -9.12 -6.15 1.29
CA VAL A 88 -10.35 -5.37 1.03
C VAL A 88 -10.22 -3.96 1.61
N GLY A 89 -9.72 -3.84 2.83
CA GLY A 89 -9.47 -2.55 3.49
C GLY A 89 -8.44 -1.71 2.73
N GLY A 90 -7.37 -2.31 2.23
CA GLY A 90 -6.37 -1.63 1.39
C GLY A 90 -6.98 -1.09 0.10
N VAL A 91 -7.78 -1.89 -0.61
CA VAL A 91 -8.50 -1.45 -1.82
C VAL A 91 -9.49 -0.34 -1.50
N ALA A 92 -10.26 -0.47 -0.42
CA ALA A 92 -11.22 0.55 0.02
C ALA A 92 -10.53 1.87 0.41
N ALA A 93 -9.40 1.81 1.12
CA ALA A 93 -8.63 2.99 1.51
C ALA A 93 -8.08 3.74 0.27
N LEU A 94 -7.54 3.01 -0.70
CA LEU A 94 -7.10 3.60 -1.97
C LEU A 94 -8.26 4.20 -2.75
N GLY A 95 -9.36 3.45 -2.90
CA GLY A 95 -10.56 3.94 -3.59
C GLY A 95 -11.11 5.21 -2.94
N GLY A 96 -11.18 5.24 -1.61
CA GLY A 96 -11.60 6.39 -0.83
C GLY A 96 -10.71 7.61 -1.04
N ALA A 97 -9.38 7.45 -0.97
CA ALA A 97 -8.43 8.53 -1.21
C ALA A 97 -8.55 9.11 -2.63
N LEU A 98 -8.69 8.25 -3.65
CA LEU A 98 -8.85 8.69 -5.04
C LEU A 98 -10.19 9.42 -5.27
N ILE A 99 -11.27 8.97 -4.62
CA ILE A 99 -12.59 9.61 -4.72
C ILE A 99 -12.55 10.97 -4.02
N ALA A 100 -12.02 11.03 -2.80
CA ALA A 100 -11.88 12.27 -2.04
C ALA A 100 -11.10 13.33 -2.83
N GLU A 101 -9.95 12.95 -3.38
CA GLU A 101 -9.13 13.86 -4.19
C GLU A 101 -9.85 14.34 -5.46
N ARG A 102 -10.65 13.49 -6.10
CA ARG A 102 -11.46 13.89 -7.25
C ARG A 102 -12.58 14.87 -6.89
N LEU A 103 -13.12 14.78 -5.67
CA LEU A 103 -14.15 15.69 -5.18
C LEU A 103 -13.55 17.06 -4.86
N GLU A 104 -12.42 17.10 -4.13
CA GLU A 104 -11.69 18.33 -3.82
C GLU A 104 -11.34 19.14 -5.08
N ARG A 105 -10.81 18.47 -6.11
CA ARG A 105 -10.48 19.12 -7.39
C ARG A 105 -11.69 19.69 -8.14
N ARG A 106 -12.89 19.15 -7.90
CA ARG A 106 -14.13 19.68 -8.50
C ARG A 106 -14.63 20.91 -7.76
N GLU A 107 -14.39 20.97 -6.44
CA GLU A 107 -14.75 22.11 -5.60
C GLU A 107 -13.81 23.30 -5.86
N ASP A 108 -12.50 23.07 -6.02
CA ASP A 108 -11.52 24.13 -6.29
C ASP A 108 -11.59 24.70 -7.71
N GLY A 109 -12.19 23.96 -8.65
CA GLY A 109 -12.30 24.35 -10.05
C GLY A 109 -13.56 25.16 -10.40
N ASN A 110 -14.38 25.48 -9.41
CA ASN A 110 -15.67 26.16 -9.54
C ASN A 110 -15.72 27.41 -8.66
#